data_AF-A0A923YR67-F1
#
_entry.id   AF-A0A923YR67-F1
#
_cell.length_a   1.000
_cell.length_b   1.000
_cell.length_c   1.000
_cell.angle_alpha   90.00
_cell.angle_beta   90.00
_cell.angle_gamma   90.00
#
_symmetry.space_group_name_H-M   'P 1'
#
loop_
_entity.id
_entity.type
_entity.pdbx_description
1 polymer ?
#
loop_
_entity_poly.entity_id
_entity_poly.type
_entity_poly.pdbx_seq_one_letter_code
_entity_poly.pdbx_strand_id
1 'polypeptide(L)' 'LNVKGTSFTASKGTVVKRIKLVNDNVEQIEGKINEQTIVILCKFTKKI' A
#
# COMPACT_ATOMS: atom_id res chain seq x y z
N LEU A 1 -1.33 8.85 4.64
CA LEU A 1 -0.93 7.63 5.37
C LEU A 1 0.58 7.63 5.52
N ASN A 2 1.11 7.32 6.72
CA ASN A 2 2.56 7.22 6.92
C ASN A 2 3.06 5.89 6.34
N VAL A 3 3.72 5.93 5.19
CA VAL A 3 4.21 4.75 4.48
C VAL A 3 5.57 4.39 5.08
N LYS A 4 5.68 3.25 5.76
CA LYS A 4 6.98 2.75 6.23
C LYS A 4 7.73 2.16 5.03
N GLY A 5 8.80 2.83 4.60
CA GLY A 5 9.71 2.36 3.56
C GLY A 5 10.29 3.48 2.68
N THR A 6 9.57 4.58 2.51
CA THR A 6 10.02 5.80 1.82
C THR A 6 9.19 6.97 2.34
N SER A 7 9.70 8.20 2.29
CA SER A 7 8.99 9.43 2.69
C SER A 7 7.80 9.78 1.76
N PHE A 8 7.07 8.78 1.26
CA PHE A 8 5.95 8.95 0.37
C PHE A 8 4.67 9.02 1.17
N THR A 9 4.07 10.21 1.27
CA THR A 9 2.72 10.35 1.80
C THR A 9 1.73 10.01 0.69
N ALA A 10 1.10 8.84 0.77
CA ALA A 10 0.02 8.50 -0.16
C ALA A 10 -1.21 9.40 0.13
N SER A 11 -1.57 10.23 -0.84
CA SER A 11 -2.77 11.08 -0.82
C SER A 11 -4.02 10.27 -1.10
N LYS A 12 -5.19 10.75 -0.65
CA LYS A 12 -6.48 10.11 -0.95
C LYS A 12 -6.69 10.11 -2.47
N GLY A 13 -6.87 8.93 -3.07
CA GLY A 13 -7.00 8.76 -4.52
C GLY A 13 -5.76 8.17 -5.22
N THR A 14 -4.66 7.90 -4.49
CA THR A 14 -3.53 7.19 -5.08
C THR A 14 -3.90 5.75 -5.44
N VAL A 15 -3.72 5.38 -6.72
CA VAL A 15 -3.98 4.03 -7.20
C VAL A 15 -2.79 3.13 -6.92
N VAL A 16 -3.05 2.04 -6.21
CA VAL A 16 -2.06 1.01 -5.87
C VAL A 16 -2.25 -0.15 -6.82
N LYS A 17 -1.19 -0.53 -7.55
CA LYS A 17 -1.21 -1.62 -8.52
C LYS A 17 -0.38 -2.79 -8.02
N ARG A 18 -0.59 -3.99 -8.60
CA ARG A 18 0.22 -5.20 -8.30
C ARG A 18 0.21 -5.56 -6.81
N ILE A 19 -1.00 -5.63 -6.25
CA ILE A 19 -1.22 -5.88 -4.82
C ILE A 19 -0.91 -7.35 -4.49
N LYS A 20 -0.17 -7.57 -3.40
CA LYS A 20 0.10 -8.89 -2.83
C LYS A 20 -0.23 -8.89 -1.34
N LEU A 21 -0.72 -10.02 -0.85
CA LEU A 21 -0.91 -10.24 0.58
C LEU A 21 0.44 -10.57 1.21
N VAL A 22 0.70 -9.97 2.37
CA VAL A 22 1.90 -10.26 3.16
C VAL A 22 1.62 -11.48 4.03
N ASN A 23 2.41 -12.54 3.89
CA ASN A 23 2.23 -13.79 4.65
C ASN A 23 2.34 -13.59 6.17
N ASP A 24 3.16 -12.65 6.63
CA ASP A 24 3.35 -12.34 8.05
C ASP A 24 2.23 -11.48 8.66
N ASN A 25 1.48 -10.71 7.85
CA ASN A 25 0.47 -9.79 8.35
C ASN A 25 -0.70 -9.65 7.38
N VAL A 26 -1.83 -10.30 7.71
CA VAL A 26 -3.07 -10.24 6.92
C VAL A 26 -3.71 -8.85 6.88
N GLU A 27 -3.38 -7.97 7.84
CA GLU A 27 -3.84 -6.58 7.85
C GLU A 27 -3.03 -5.67 6.93
N GLN A 28 -1.93 -6.17 6.35
CA GLN A 28 -1.05 -5.45 5.46
C GLN A 28 -1.07 -6.04 4.06
N ILE A 29 -0.90 -5.15 3.09
CA ILE A 29 -0.77 -5.50 1.69
C ILE A 29 0.44 -4.78 1.10
N GLU A 30 1.20 -5.50 0.31
CA GLU A 30 2.23 -4.92 -0.54
C GLU A 30 1.60 -4.44 -1.83
N GLY A 31 2.01 -3.29 -2.30
CA GLY A 31 1.57 -2.75 -3.57
C GLY A 31 2.63 -1.85 -4.21
N LYS A 32 2.46 -1.57 -5.49
CA LYS A 32 3.34 -0.68 -6.26
C LYS A 32 2.60 0.61 -6.58
N ILE A 33 3.22 1.74 -6.25
CA ILE A 33 2.78 3.10 -6.62
C ILE A 33 3.92 3.76 -7.37
N ASN A 34 3.68 4.28 -8.58
CA ASN A 34 4.70 5.03 -9.35
C ASN A 34 6.08 4.36 -9.34
N GLU A 35 6.10 3.05 -9.56
CA GLU A 35 7.31 2.20 -9.57
C GLU A 35 7.99 1.94 -8.21
N GLN A 36 7.47 2.48 -7.12
CA GLN A 36 7.94 2.20 -5.76
C GLN A 36 7.08 1.13 -5.10
N THR A 37 7.73 0.15 -4.45
CA THR A 37 7.06 -0.85 -3.63
C THR A 37 6.77 -0.25 -2.26
N ILE A 38 5.52 -0.38 -1.81
CA ILE A 38 5.09 0.11 -0.51
C ILE A 38 4.22 -0.91 0.22
N VAL A 39 4.22 -0.83 1.54
CA VAL A 39 3.35 -1.61 2.41
C VAL A 39 2.25 -0.71 2.96
N ILE A 40 1.00 -1.13 2.80
CA ILE A 40 -0.19 -0.38 3.21
C ILE A 40 -1.06 -1.25 4.10
N LEU A 41 -1.69 -0.64 5.10
CA LEU A 41 -2.74 -1.29 5.88
C LEU A 41 -4.02 -1.42 5.04
N CYS A 42 -4.55 -2.65 4.96
CA CYS A 42 -5.76 -2.98 4.22
C CYS A 42 -6.97 -2.14 4.66
N LYS A 43 -7.01 -1.71 5.94
CA LYS A 43 -8.07 -0.84 6.53
C LYS A 43 -8.31 0.47 5.78
N PHE A 44 -7.34 0.94 5.00
CA PHE A 44 -7.44 2.20 4.26
C PHE A 44 -7.52 2.02 2.74
N THR A 45 -7.62 0.78 2.28
CA THR A 45 -7.73 0.46 0.85
C THR A 45 -9.13 -0.01 0.51
N LYS A 46 -9.66 0.47 -0.62
CA LYS A 46 -10.93 0.02 -1.20
C LYS A 46 -10.63 -0.67 -2.52
N LYS A 47 -11.16 -1.88 -2.71
CA LYS A 47 -11.13 -2.55 -4.02
C LYS A 47 -11.97 -1.72 -5.00
N ILE A 48 -11.35 -1.30 -6.09
CA ILE A 48 -11.99 -0.62 -7.22
C ILE A 48 -12.29 -1.66 -8.28
#